data_AF-A0A3D3R863-F1
#
_entry.id   AF-A0A3D3R863-F1
#
_cell.length_a   1.000
_cell.length_b   1.000
_cell.length_c   1.000
_cell.angle_alpha   90.00
_cell.angle_beta   90.00
_cell.angle_gamma   90.00
#
_symmetry.space_group_name_H-M   'P 1'
#
loop_
_entity.id
_entity.type
_entity.pdbx_description
1 polymer ?
#
loop_
_entity_poly.entity_id
_entity_poly.type
_entity_poly.pdbx_seq_one_letter_code
_entity_poly.pdbx_strand_id
1 'polypeptide(L)'
;MAAIHSLLIILTSFLAQTDQITDVPLKQEPARYEIEAPPIAVIGIPVGQVTLRALKLDGTIDTEFSGHPKQIIGLELWVRDVDTALPPFENGVLELKTDLAQNQKVFITADTIVVDPDIRGTATVVVYRISRWLSLLPPIIAVILAIWFRNIILALLVSI
;
A
#
# COMPACT_ATOMS: atom_id res chain seq x y z
N MET A 1 38.15 6.26 53.64
CA MET A 1 38.27 7.04 52.39
C MET A 1 38.20 6.10 51.17
N ALA A 2 37.06 5.47 50.93
CA ALA A 2 36.86 4.57 49.77
C ALA A 2 35.66 4.99 48.91
N ALA A 3 34.70 5.70 49.50
CA ALA A 3 33.49 6.15 48.81
C ALA A 3 33.72 7.28 47.78
N ILE A 4 34.84 8.00 47.86
CA ILE A 4 35.11 9.16 46.98
C ILE A 4 35.65 8.70 45.62
N HIS A 5 36.34 7.55 45.55
CA HIS A 5 36.90 7.05 44.29
C HIS A 5 35.86 6.36 43.40
N SER A 6 34.85 5.69 43.99
CA SER A 6 33.76 5.07 43.22
C SER A 6 32.85 6.08 42.53
N LEU A 7 32.70 7.30 43.07
CA LEU A 7 31.82 8.31 42.47
C LEU A 7 32.43 8.96 41.22
N LEU A 8 33.76 8.98 41.12
CA LEU A 8 34.48 9.60 40.01
C LEU A 8 34.50 8.70 38.75
N ILE A 9 34.48 7.37 38.92
CA ILE A 9 34.41 6.40 37.81
C ILE A 9 33.01 6.40 37.18
N ILE A 10 31.95 6.56 37.99
CA ILE A 10 30.58 6.64 37.47
C ILE A 10 30.39 7.94 36.67
N LEU A 11 30.97 9.05 37.12
CA LEU A 11 30.86 10.33 36.41
C LEU A 11 31.59 10.32 35.06
N THR A 12 32.74 9.64 34.95
CA THR A 12 33.47 9.56 33.67
C THR A 12 32.84 8.58 32.68
N SER A 13 32.11 7.56 33.15
CA SER A 13 31.36 6.65 32.25
C SER A 13 30.16 7.29 31.55
N PHE A 14 29.63 8.41 32.06
CA PHE A 14 28.57 9.17 31.38
C PHE A 14 29.10 10.19 30.36
N LEU A 15 30.40 10.52 30.37
CA LEU A 15 31.00 11.53 29.50
C LEU A 15 31.69 10.93 28.25
N ALA A 16 31.85 9.62 28.17
CA ALA A 16 32.67 8.97 27.15
C ALA A 16 31.89 8.25 26.03
N GLN A 17 30.57 8.41 25.92
CA GLN A 17 29.81 7.68 24.91
C GLN A 17 28.66 8.48 24.31
N THR A 18 29.01 9.58 23.65
CA THR A 18 28.23 10.12 22.53
C THR A 18 29.19 10.34 21.37
N ASP A 19 29.81 9.25 20.89
CA ASP A 19 30.10 9.20 19.47
C ASP A 19 28.73 9.27 18.80
N GLN A 20 28.42 10.44 18.23
CA GLN A 20 27.32 10.55 17.29
C GLN A 20 27.62 9.52 16.21
N ILE A 21 26.82 8.46 16.17
CA ILE A 21 26.70 7.64 14.98
C ILE A 21 26.24 8.63 13.92
N THR A 22 27.19 9.14 13.15
CA THR A 22 26.89 9.95 11.98
C THR A 22 26.07 9.02 11.12
N ASP A 23 24.76 9.25 11.08
CA ASP A 23 23.87 8.66 10.09
C ASP A 23 24.47 9.07 8.75
N VAL A 24 25.30 8.19 8.19
CA VAL A 24 25.64 8.23 6.79
C VAL A 24 24.26 8.24 6.13
N PRO A 25 23.87 9.29 5.40
CA PRO A 25 22.65 9.20 4.64
C PRO A 25 22.89 8.01 3.72
N LEU A 26 22.23 6.88 4.01
CA LEU A 26 22.08 5.80 3.06
C LEU A 26 21.52 6.53 1.85
N LYS A 27 22.38 6.76 0.86
CA LYS A 27 22.00 7.22 -0.45
C LYS A 27 21.17 6.05 -0.96
N GLN A 28 19.89 6.04 -0.59
CA GLN A 28 18.94 5.00 -0.96
C GLN A 28 19.01 5.00 -2.48
N GLU A 29 19.63 3.95 -3.00
CA GLU A 29 19.69 3.76 -4.42
C GLU A 29 18.23 3.79 -4.89
N PRO A 30 17.89 4.61 -5.90
CA PRO A 30 16.50 4.79 -6.30
C PRO A 30 15.87 3.43 -6.57
N ALA A 31 14.66 3.22 -6.05
CA ALA A 31 13.91 1.99 -6.28
C ALA A 31 13.83 1.77 -7.80
N ARG A 32 14.32 0.62 -8.28
CA ARG A 32 14.32 0.34 -9.73
C ARG A 32 12.99 -0.24 -10.22
N TYR A 33 11.94 -0.12 -9.41
CA TYR A 33 10.57 -0.25 -9.88
C TYR A 33 9.75 0.93 -9.42
N GLU A 34 8.81 1.31 -10.26
CA GLU A 34 7.74 2.24 -9.95
C GLU A 34 6.42 1.46 -9.90
N ILE A 35 5.63 1.71 -8.86
CA ILE A 35 4.33 1.08 -8.65
C ILE A 35 3.26 2.17 -8.72
N GLU A 36 2.43 2.11 -9.74
CA GLU A 36 1.24 2.96 -9.87
C GLU A 36 0.02 2.13 -9.47
N ALA A 37 -0.52 2.41 -8.29
CA ALA A 37 -1.72 1.78 -7.75
C ALA A 37 -2.71 2.87 -7.31
N PRO A 38 -4.02 2.57 -7.26
CA PRO A 38 -4.99 3.50 -6.70
C PRO A 38 -4.63 3.77 -5.22
N PRO A 39 -4.72 5.03 -4.76
CA PRO A 39 -4.34 5.39 -3.39
C PRO A 39 -5.26 4.79 -2.34
N ILE A 40 -6.49 4.43 -2.73
CA ILE A 40 -7.51 3.83 -1.87
C ILE A 40 -8.08 2.61 -2.57
N ALA A 41 -8.19 1.50 -1.85
CA ALA A 41 -8.85 0.28 -2.30
C ALA A 41 -9.88 -0.21 -1.29
N VAL A 42 -10.99 -0.78 -1.76
CA VAL A 42 -12.00 -1.40 -0.89
C VAL A 42 -11.65 -2.87 -0.73
N ILE A 43 -11.63 -3.35 0.51
CA ILE A 43 -11.34 -4.76 0.80
C ILE A 43 -12.33 -5.67 0.08
N GLY A 44 -11.81 -6.61 -0.71
CA GLY A 44 -12.59 -7.61 -1.45
C GLY A 44 -13.28 -7.08 -2.71
N ILE A 45 -12.94 -5.87 -3.17
CA ILE A 45 -13.44 -5.29 -4.42
C ILE A 45 -12.26 -5.16 -5.40
N PRO A 46 -12.43 -5.59 -6.67
CA PRO A 46 -11.35 -5.47 -7.64
C PRO A 46 -11.08 -4.01 -8.00
N VAL A 47 -9.81 -3.69 -8.22
CA VAL A 47 -9.35 -2.36 -8.64
C VAL A 47 -9.32 -2.26 -10.16
N GLY A 48 -9.47 -1.05 -10.70
CA GLY A 48 -9.49 -0.86 -12.16
C GLY A 48 -8.18 -1.24 -12.83
N GLN A 49 -7.06 -0.75 -12.32
CA GLN A 49 -5.74 -0.96 -12.89
C GLN A 49 -4.64 -0.81 -11.83
N VAL A 50 -3.58 -1.60 -11.96
CA VAL A 50 -2.31 -1.45 -11.26
C VAL A 50 -1.19 -1.61 -12.30
N THR A 51 -0.26 -0.67 -12.33
CA THR A 51 0.87 -0.69 -13.28
C THR A 51 2.17 -0.78 -12.52
N LEU A 52 3.01 -1.71 -12.92
CA LEU A 52 4.35 -1.94 -12.38
C LEU A 52 5.35 -1.65 -13.49
N ARG A 53 6.32 -0.77 -13.25
CA ARG A 53 7.33 -0.41 -14.24
C ARG A 53 8.72 -0.72 -13.71
N ALA A 54 9.50 -1.45 -14.48
CA ALA A 54 10.92 -1.65 -14.24
C ALA A 54 11.68 -0.42 -14.74
N LEU A 55 12.55 0.14 -13.90
CA LEU A 55 13.34 1.31 -14.18
C LEU A 55 14.82 0.95 -14.37
N LYS A 56 15.50 1.75 -15.18
CA LYS A 56 16.96 1.81 -15.29
C LYS A 56 17.53 2.68 -14.17
N LEU A 57 18.86 2.73 -14.06
CA LEU A 57 19.58 3.54 -13.07
C LEU A 57 19.33 5.05 -13.21
N ASP A 58 18.96 5.50 -14.40
CA ASP A 58 18.61 6.88 -14.70
C ASP A 58 17.14 7.22 -14.42
N GLY A 59 16.34 6.24 -13.97
CA GLY A 59 14.91 6.40 -13.72
C GLY A 59 14.02 6.26 -14.95
N THR A 60 14.57 5.95 -16.13
CA THR A 60 13.78 5.67 -17.34
C THR A 60 13.26 4.23 -17.33
N ILE A 61 12.18 3.94 -18.06
CA ILE A 61 11.64 2.58 -18.15
C ILE A 61 12.64 1.68 -18.88
N ASP A 62 12.90 0.50 -18.30
CA ASP A 62 13.74 -0.51 -18.91
C ASP A 62 12.98 -1.40 -19.89
N THR A 63 12.88 -0.95 -21.14
CA THR A 63 12.15 -1.67 -22.20
C THR A 63 12.76 -3.02 -22.57
N GLU A 64 14.01 -3.30 -22.17
CA GLU A 64 14.66 -4.59 -22.44
C GLU A 64 14.30 -5.66 -21.39
N PHE A 65 13.64 -5.27 -20.30
CA PHE A 65 13.29 -6.17 -19.22
C PHE A 65 11.97 -6.91 -19.51
N SER A 66 12.03 -8.24 -19.60
CA SER A 66 10.84 -9.09 -19.82
C SER A 66 10.77 -10.29 -18.87
N GLY A 67 11.22 -10.12 -17.62
CA GLY A 67 11.29 -11.20 -16.63
C GLY A 67 10.01 -11.34 -15.78
N HIS A 68 9.89 -12.45 -15.06
CA HIS A 68 8.94 -12.58 -13.96
C HIS A 68 9.56 -12.01 -12.67
N PRO A 69 8.79 -11.22 -11.89
CA PRO A 69 9.22 -10.87 -10.54
C PRO A 69 9.25 -12.14 -9.66
N LYS A 70 10.25 -12.25 -8.79
CA LYS A 70 10.35 -13.38 -7.85
C LYS A 70 9.18 -13.41 -6.88
N GLN A 71 8.82 -12.24 -6.37
CA GLN A 71 7.72 -12.09 -5.43
C GLN A 71 7.06 -10.71 -5.59
N ILE A 72 5.73 -10.72 -5.66
CA ILE A 72 4.91 -9.52 -5.50
C ILE A 72 3.99 -9.78 -4.31
N ILE A 73 4.02 -8.89 -3.33
CA ILE A 73 3.18 -8.94 -2.14
C ILE A 73 2.05 -7.92 -2.30
N GLY A 74 0.84 -8.31 -1.91
CA GLY A 74 -0.31 -7.41 -1.83
C GLY A 74 -1.11 -7.27 -3.13
N LEU A 75 -0.80 -8.06 -4.16
CA LEU A 75 -1.54 -8.11 -5.43
C LEU A 75 -1.92 -9.55 -5.77
N GLU A 76 -3.17 -9.72 -6.22
CA GLU A 76 -3.67 -10.97 -6.78
C GLU A 76 -4.38 -10.69 -8.11
N LEU A 77 -4.22 -11.62 -9.06
CA LEU A 77 -4.91 -11.59 -10.34
C LEU A 77 -5.80 -12.81 -10.45
N TRP A 78 -7.10 -12.58 -10.60
CA TRP A 78 -8.07 -13.64 -10.75
C TRP A 78 -8.58 -13.64 -12.18
N VAL A 79 -8.41 -14.76 -12.88
CA VAL A 79 -8.91 -14.94 -14.24
C VAL A 79 -9.92 -16.08 -14.20
N ARG A 80 -11.16 -15.80 -14.65
CA ARG A 80 -12.27 -16.77 -14.59
C ARG A 80 -12.51 -17.32 -13.18
N ASP A 81 -12.42 -16.44 -12.19
CA ASP A 81 -12.60 -16.73 -10.75
C ASP A 81 -11.59 -17.73 -10.17
N VAL A 82 -10.44 -17.90 -10.82
CA VAL A 82 -9.31 -18.69 -10.32
C VAL A 82 -8.14 -17.77 -10.07
N ASP A 83 -7.53 -17.88 -8.88
CA ASP A 83 -6.27 -17.21 -8.56
C ASP A 83 -5.18 -17.65 -9.55
N THR A 84 -4.68 -16.69 -10.31
CA THR A 84 -3.80 -16.89 -11.45
C THR A 84 -2.49 -16.17 -11.19
N ALA A 85 -1.39 -16.84 -11.51
CA ALA A 85 -0.06 -16.23 -11.42
C ALA A 85 0.00 -14.91 -12.21
N LEU A 86 0.70 -13.93 -11.64
CA LEU A 86 0.90 -12.65 -12.29
C LEU A 86 1.71 -12.84 -13.60
N PRO A 87 1.30 -12.16 -14.70
CA PRO A 87 2.04 -12.23 -15.95
C PRO A 87 3.46 -11.66 -15.81
N PRO A 88 4.38 -11.99 -16.74
CA PRO A 88 5.70 -11.38 -16.76
C PRO A 88 5.61 -9.90 -17.10
N PHE A 89 6.70 -9.17 -16.87
CA PHE A 89 6.85 -7.84 -17.46
C PHE A 89 6.97 -7.97 -18.99
N GLU A 90 6.32 -7.08 -19.71
CA GLU A 90 6.48 -6.91 -21.16
C GLU A 90 7.07 -5.52 -21.42
N ASN A 91 8.26 -5.46 -22.01
CA ASN A 91 8.97 -4.20 -22.27
C ASN A 91 9.12 -3.33 -21.01
N GLY A 92 9.45 -3.95 -19.89
CA GLY A 92 9.62 -3.29 -18.61
C GLY A 92 8.32 -2.90 -17.91
N VAL A 93 7.15 -3.25 -18.44
CA VAL A 93 5.86 -2.88 -17.85
C VAL A 93 5.03 -4.13 -17.59
N LEU A 94 4.47 -4.22 -16.38
CA LEU A 94 3.49 -5.20 -15.99
C LEU A 94 2.19 -4.46 -15.67
N GLU A 95 1.25 -4.51 -16.61
CA GLU A 95 -0.05 -3.86 -16.49
C GLU A 95 -1.11 -4.88 -16.08
N LEU A 96 -1.69 -4.68 -14.89
CA LEU A 96 -2.77 -5.48 -14.37
C LEU A 96 -4.06 -4.68 -14.47
N LYS A 97 -4.94 -5.07 -15.38
CA LYS A 97 -6.23 -4.42 -15.58
C LYS A 97 -7.38 -5.35 -15.24
N THR A 98 -8.40 -4.81 -14.58
CA THR A 98 -9.68 -5.53 -14.41
C THR A 98 -10.48 -5.41 -15.70
N ASP A 99 -10.78 -6.55 -16.31
CA ASP A 99 -11.67 -6.67 -17.47
C ASP A 99 -12.83 -7.62 -17.11
N LEU A 100 -14.01 -7.04 -16.89
CA LEU A 100 -15.21 -7.79 -16.55
C LEU A 100 -15.71 -8.66 -17.71
N ALA A 101 -15.43 -8.30 -18.97
CA ALA A 101 -15.83 -9.09 -20.12
C ALA A 101 -15.01 -10.39 -20.22
N GLN A 102 -13.75 -10.35 -19.80
CA GLN A 102 -12.86 -11.52 -19.74
C GLN A 102 -12.86 -12.23 -18.37
N ASN A 103 -13.68 -11.75 -17.43
CA ASN A 103 -13.71 -12.17 -16.03
C ASN A 103 -12.31 -12.13 -15.38
N GLN A 104 -11.56 -11.06 -15.70
CA GLN A 104 -10.26 -10.75 -15.14
C GLN A 104 -10.43 -9.68 -14.06
N LYS A 105 -9.99 -9.97 -12.84
CA LYS A 105 -10.14 -9.11 -11.67
C LYS A 105 -8.81 -8.96 -10.97
N VAL A 106 -8.43 -7.73 -10.66
CA VAL A 106 -7.20 -7.41 -9.93
C VAL A 106 -7.57 -7.03 -8.51
N PHE A 107 -6.97 -7.66 -7.52
CA PHE A 107 -7.25 -7.39 -6.10
C PHE A 107 -6.01 -6.88 -5.39
N ILE A 108 -6.22 -5.92 -4.48
CA ILE A 108 -5.20 -5.46 -3.54
C ILE A 108 -5.46 -6.09 -2.18
N THR A 109 -4.58 -7.01 -1.79
CA THR A 109 -4.77 -7.89 -0.63
C THR A 109 -4.06 -7.43 0.62
N ALA A 110 -3.07 -6.54 0.50
CA ALA A 110 -2.33 -5.95 1.61
C ALA A 110 -2.35 -4.42 1.56
N ASP A 111 -2.10 -3.78 2.70
CA ASP A 111 -2.04 -2.30 2.82
C ASP A 111 -0.77 -1.72 2.19
N THR A 112 0.10 -2.60 1.68
CA THR A 112 1.36 -2.25 1.04
C THR A 112 1.58 -3.23 -0.10
N ILE A 113 1.89 -2.69 -1.28
CA ILE A 113 2.32 -3.46 -2.43
C ILE A 113 3.84 -3.42 -2.44
N VAL A 114 4.47 -4.59 -2.39
CA VAL A 114 5.92 -4.74 -2.43
C VAL A 114 6.28 -5.56 -3.65
N VAL A 115 7.17 -5.03 -4.48
CA VAL A 115 7.75 -5.74 -5.62
C VAL A 115 9.19 -6.01 -5.27
N ASP A 116 9.48 -7.26 -4.97
CA ASP A 116 10.84 -7.69 -4.66
C ASP A 116 11.50 -8.24 -5.92
N PRO A 117 12.61 -7.67 -6.36
CA PRO A 117 13.36 -8.27 -7.45
C PRO A 117 14.47 -9.15 -6.96
N ASP A 118 14.87 -10.01 -7.89
CA ASP A 118 16.10 -10.77 -7.80
C ASP A 118 17.35 -9.87 -7.66
N ILE A 119 17.46 -8.79 -8.46
CA ILE A 119 18.72 -8.00 -8.62
C ILE A 119 18.54 -6.47 -8.73
N ARG A 120 17.30 -5.96 -8.69
CA ARG A 120 16.98 -4.56 -9.02
C ARG A 120 16.63 -3.68 -7.80
N GLY A 121 16.61 -4.22 -6.58
CA GLY A 121 16.15 -3.49 -5.39
C GLY A 121 14.62 -3.37 -5.26
N THR A 122 14.14 -3.41 -4.03
CA THR A 122 12.71 -3.49 -3.71
C THR A 122 11.99 -2.16 -3.93
N ALA A 123 10.78 -2.21 -4.48
CA ALA A 123 9.87 -1.06 -4.51
C ALA A 123 8.66 -1.32 -3.61
N THR A 124 8.20 -0.26 -2.93
CA THR A 124 7.10 -0.34 -1.96
C THR A 124 6.16 0.83 -2.17
N VAL A 125 4.86 0.56 -2.28
CA VAL A 125 3.82 1.59 -2.28
C VAL A 125 2.76 1.25 -1.24
N VAL A 126 2.31 2.27 -0.51
CA VAL A 126 1.24 2.12 0.50
C VAL A 126 -0.10 2.37 -0.17
N VAL A 127 -1.05 1.48 0.10
CA VAL A 127 -2.43 1.59 -0.38
C VAL A 127 -3.37 1.58 0.81
N TYR A 128 -4.19 2.63 0.95
CA TYR A 128 -5.15 2.70 2.04
C TYR A 128 -6.34 1.79 1.76
N ARG A 129 -6.55 0.79 2.62
CA ARG A 129 -7.63 -0.18 2.46
C ARG A 129 -8.79 0.16 3.38
N ILE A 130 -9.98 0.32 2.80
CA ILE A 130 -11.20 0.62 3.53
C ILE A 130 -12.10 -0.61 3.60
N SER A 131 -12.73 -0.81 4.76
CA SER A 131 -13.70 -1.88 4.94
C SER A 131 -14.91 -1.66 4.03
N ARG A 132 -15.38 -2.75 3.40
CA ARG A 132 -16.60 -2.75 2.59
C ARG A 132 -17.82 -2.25 3.37
N TRP A 133 -17.88 -2.54 4.67
CA TRP A 133 -18.98 -2.07 5.53
C TRP A 133 -18.99 -0.56 5.71
N LEU A 134 -17.82 0.08 5.69
CA LEU A 134 -17.71 1.53 5.79
C LEU A 134 -18.27 2.21 4.54
N SER A 135 -18.15 1.58 3.37
CA SER A 135 -18.75 2.06 2.12
C SER A 135 -20.28 2.02 2.14
N LEU A 136 -20.91 1.26 3.05
CA LEU A 136 -22.36 1.19 3.21
C LEU A 136 -22.92 2.25 4.17
N LEU A 137 -22.07 2.98 4.90
CA LEU A 137 -22.55 4.01 5.81
C LEU A 137 -23.35 5.11 5.12
N PRO A 138 -22.90 5.71 3.98
CA PRO A 138 -23.66 6.77 3.32
C PRO A 138 -25.10 6.37 2.96
N PRO A 139 -25.37 5.22 2.30
CA PRO A 139 -26.75 4.83 1.99
C PRO A 139 -27.56 4.48 3.24
N ILE A 140 -26.97 3.85 4.25
CA ILE A 140 -27.69 3.53 5.50
C ILE A 140 -28.12 4.80 6.23
N ILE A 141 -27.21 5.77 6.36
CA ILE A 141 -27.50 7.07 6.98
C ILE A 141 -28.62 7.77 6.21
N ALA A 142 -28.58 7.77 4.88
CA ALA A 142 -29.62 8.37 4.06
C ALA A 142 -31.00 7.74 4.32
N VAL A 143 -31.09 6.41 4.44
CA VAL A 143 -32.35 5.71 4.76
C VAL A 143 -32.85 6.09 6.16
N ILE A 144 -31.97 6.10 7.16
CA ILE A 144 -32.34 6.48 8.53
C ILE A 144 -32.87 7.92 8.57
N LEU A 145 -32.17 8.85 7.91
CA LEU A 145 -32.59 10.25 7.80
C LEU A 145 -33.93 10.39 7.08
N ALA A 146 -34.16 9.62 6.02
CA ALA A 146 -35.43 9.63 5.30
C ALA A 146 -36.61 9.16 6.16
N ILE A 147 -36.42 8.10 6.97
CA ILE A 147 -37.44 7.61 7.91
C ILE A 147 -37.71 8.66 8.99
N TRP A 148 -36.66 9.25 9.55
CA TRP A 148 -36.78 10.30 10.56
C TRP A 148 -37.54 11.51 10.02
N PHE A 149 -37.19 11.98 8.82
CA PHE A 149 -37.85 13.10 8.17
C PHE A 149 -39.32 12.80 7.84
N ARG A 150 -39.63 11.60 7.35
CA ARG A 150 -41.01 11.13 7.14
C ARG A 150 -41.83 11.21 8.42
N ASN A 151 -41.27 10.77 9.53
CA ASN A 151 -41.97 10.79 10.83
C ASN A 151 -42.21 12.22 11.33
N ILE A 152 -41.26 13.13 11.12
CA ILE A 152 -41.44 14.55 11.45
C ILE A 152 -42.59 15.16 10.64
N ILE A 153 -42.61 14.92 9.32
CA ILE A 153 -43.70 15.43 8.46
C ILE A 153 -45.05 14.90 8.91
N LEU A 154 -45.15 13.60 9.23
CA LEU A 154 -46.40 13.00 9.70
C LEU A 154 -46.84 13.59 11.05
N ALA A 155 -45.93 13.77 12.00
CA ALA A 155 -46.24 14.38 13.28
C ALA A 155 -46.74 15.83 13.14
N LEU A 156 -46.15 16.59 12.20
CA LEU A 156 -46.55 17.97 11.92
C LEU A 156 -47.94 18.04 11.27
N LEU A 157 -48.28 17.09 10.39
CA LEU A 157 -49.61 16.96 9.78
C LEU A 157 -50.70 16.56 10.78
N VAL A 158 -50.40 15.67 11.75
CA VAL A 158 -51.36 15.25 12.78
C VAL A 158 -51.59 16.35 13.84
N SER A 159 -50.62 17.25 14.00
CA SER A 159 -50.71 18.35 14.97
C SER A 159 -51.55 19.55 14.48
N ILE A 160 -52.01 19.56 13.22
CA ILE A 160 -52.89 20.58 12.62
C ILE A 160 -54.33 20.07 12.64
#